data_AF-A0A381XP99-F1
#
_entry.id   AF-A0A381XP99-F1
#
_cell.length_a   1.000
_cell.length_b   1.000
_cell.length_c   1.000
_cell.angle_alpha   90.00
_cell.angle_beta   90.00
_cell.angle_gamma   90.00
#
_symmetry.space_group_name_H-M   'P 1'
#
loop_
_entity.id
_entity.type
_entity.pdbx_description
1 polymer ?
#
loop_
_entity_poly.entity_id
_entity_poly.type
_entity_poly.pdbx_seq_one_letter_code
_entity_poly.pdbx_strand_id
1 'polypeptide(L)'
;MKNPGSRGEHNLQKEFKTEKRASAFYNTQLLHHLNPEMCRFILEQEMVFISTADAIGECDASFRAGHAGFVEVLDEKTLIFPEYRGNGILASMGNISENPHIGMVFIDFYQSSIGLHVNGKAEIFSNEDLESD
;
A
#
# COMPACT_ATOMS: atom_id res chain seq x y z
N MET A 1 -17.32 13.26 1.90
CA MET A 1 -16.24 12.44 1.31
C MET A 1 -16.78 11.73 0.08
N LYS A 2 -15.96 11.59 -0.96
CA LYS A 2 -16.30 10.79 -2.15
C LYS A 2 -16.45 9.32 -1.69
N ASN A 3 -17.44 8.59 -2.20
CA ASN A 3 -17.59 7.16 -1.90
C ASN A 3 -16.28 6.45 -2.30
N PRO A 4 -15.63 5.69 -1.40
CA PRO A 4 -14.38 5.00 -1.73
C PRO A 4 -14.63 3.91 -2.76
N GLY A 5 -13.59 3.56 -3.51
CA GLY A 5 -13.65 2.58 -4.59
C GLY A 5 -13.79 3.20 -5.97
N SER A 6 -13.57 2.37 -6.99
CA SER A 6 -13.67 2.77 -8.38
C SER A 6 -15.13 2.83 -8.87
N ARG A 7 -15.35 3.54 -9.99
CA ARG A 7 -16.65 3.49 -10.69
C ARG A 7 -17.03 2.06 -11.10
N GLY A 8 -16.03 1.24 -11.47
CA GLY A 8 -16.22 -0.16 -11.83
C GLY A 8 -16.76 -0.97 -10.65
N GLU A 9 -16.14 -0.84 -9.47
CA GLU A 9 -16.62 -1.49 -8.24
C GLU A 9 -18.08 -1.14 -7.95
N HIS A 10 -18.45 0.13 -8.00
CA HIS A 10 -19.83 0.54 -7.73
C HIS A 10 -20.84 0.02 -8.75
N ASN A 11 -20.46 -0.08 -10.02
CA ASN A 11 -21.32 -0.67 -11.04
C ASN A 11 -21.56 -2.16 -10.75
N LEU A 12 -20.52 -2.92 -10.44
CA LEU A 12 -20.61 -4.33 -10.10
C LEU A 12 -21.36 -4.54 -8.78
N GLN A 13 -21.16 -3.68 -7.78
CA GLN A 13 -21.90 -3.74 -6.52
C GLN A 13 -23.41 -3.61 -6.75
N LYS A 14 -23.84 -2.74 -7.68
CA LYS A 14 -25.24 -2.62 -8.07
C LYS A 14 -25.75 -3.84 -8.83
N GLU A 15 -24.97 -4.30 -9.80
CA GLU A 15 -25.30 -5.48 -10.61
C GLU A 15 -25.52 -6.73 -9.74
N PHE A 16 -24.60 -6.96 -8.79
CA PHE A 16 -24.63 -8.10 -7.88
C PHE A 16 -25.40 -7.84 -6.57
N LYS A 17 -26.02 -6.66 -6.40
CA LYS A 17 -26.81 -6.26 -5.22
C LYS A 17 -26.04 -6.38 -3.90
N THR A 18 -24.76 -6.02 -3.92
CA THR A 18 -23.85 -6.09 -2.76
C THR A 18 -23.56 -4.74 -2.10
N GLU A 19 -24.23 -3.66 -2.51
CA GLU A 19 -23.94 -2.29 -2.05
C GLU A 19 -24.00 -2.17 -0.53
N LYS A 20 -25.00 -2.79 0.12
CA LYS A 20 -25.11 -2.77 1.59
C LYS A 20 -23.90 -3.40 2.28
N ARG A 21 -23.38 -4.50 1.74
CA ARG A 21 -22.18 -5.18 2.27
C ARG A 21 -20.94 -4.34 2.05
N ALA A 22 -20.79 -3.74 0.87
CA ALA A 22 -19.69 -2.84 0.56
C ALA A 22 -19.70 -1.61 1.49
N SER A 23 -20.84 -0.95 1.67
CA SER A 23 -20.96 0.18 2.60
C SER A 23 -20.64 -0.20 4.05
N ALA A 24 -21.06 -1.37 4.52
CA ALA A 24 -20.71 -1.84 5.86
C ALA A 24 -19.19 -2.04 6.02
N PHE A 25 -18.52 -2.59 5.00
CA PHE A 25 -17.06 -2.70 4.98
C PHE A 25 -16.38 -1.33 5.00
N TYR A 26 -16.76 -0.41 4.10
CA TYR A 26 -16.17 0.93 4.05
C TYR A 26 -16.34 1.70 5.36
N ASN A 27 -17.45 1.51 6.07
CA ASN A 27 -17.71 2.21 7.33
C ASN A 27 -16.98 1.63 8.54
N THR A 28 -16.46 0.39 8.46
CA THR A 28 -15.92 -0.32 9.63
C THR A 28 -14.49 -0.82 9.46
N GLN A 29 -14.05 -1.06 8.23
CA GLN A 29 -12.75 -1.67 7.90
C GLN A 29 -11.83 -0.74 7.09
N LEU A 30 -12.35 0.38 6.58
CA LEU A 30 -11.57 1.35 5.81
C LEU A 30 -11.33 2.61 6.65
N LEU A 31 -10.06 2.96 6.83
CA LEU A 31 -9.64 4.22 7.43
C LEU A 31 -8.87 5.05 6.40
N HIS A 32 -8.86 6.38 6.58
CA HIS A 32 -8.08 7.31 5.76
C HIS A 32 -6.70 7.62 6.37
N HIS A 33 -6.33 6.89 7.40
CA HIS A 33 -5.09 7.00 8.16
C HIS A 33 -4.82 5.66 8.85
N LEU A 34 -3.58 5.44 9.25
CA LEU A 34 -3.14 4.31 10.06
C LEU A 34 -3.50 4.58 11.52
N ASN A 35 -4.24 3.66 12.13
CA ASN A 35 -4.46 3.70 13.57
C ASN A 35 -3.25 3.08 14.32
N PRO A 36 -3.15 3.22 15.65
CA PRO A 36 -2.00 2.70 16.40
C PRO A 36 -1.73 1.21 16.22
N GLU A 37 -2.78 0.40 16.06
CA GLU A 37 -2.66 -1.05 15.84
C GLU A 37 -2.11 -1.37 14.45
N MET A 38 -2.54 -0.63 13.42
CA MET A 38 -2.00 -0.73 12.07
C MET A 38 -0.52 -0.33 12.04
N CYS A 39 -0.15 0.76 12.72
CA CYS A 39 1.24 1.20 12.81
C CYS A 39 2.11 0.12 13.47
N ARG A 40 1.67 -0.44 14.61
CA ARG A 40 2.39 -1.53 15.27
C ARG A 40 2.53 -2.75 14.35
N PHE A 41 1.44 -3.15 13.70
CA PHE A 41 1.45 -4.30 12.80
C PHE A 41 2.49 -4.12 11.67
N ILE A 42 2.53 -2.94 11.04
CA ILE A 42 3.50 -2.63 9.97
C ILE A 42 4.94 -2.73 10.48
N LEU A 43 5.23 -2.14 11.64
CA LEU A 43 6.57 -2.14 12.23
C LEU A 43 7.07 -3.54 12.61
N GLU A 44 6.16 -4.48 12.85
CA GLU A 44 6.50 -5.89 13.15
C GLU A 44 6.74 -6.73 11.88
N GLN A 45 6.42 -6.21 10.68
CA GLN A 45 6.57 -6.99 9.46
C GLN A 45 8.01 -7.00 8.93
N GLU A 46 8.42 -8.18 8.47
CA GLU A 46 9.69 -8.42 7.76
C GLU A 46 9.50 -8.52 6.24
N MET A 47 8.25 -8.40 5.78
CA MET A 47 7.89 -8.47 4.37
C MET A 47 6.66 -7.64 4.02
N VAL A 48 6.60 -7.17 2.77
CA VAL A 48 5.42 -6.54 2.17
C VAL A 48 5.35 -6.86 0.68
N PHE A 49 4.14 -7.03 0.16
CA PHE A 49 3.90 -7.06 -1.29
C PHE A 49 3.47 -5.67 -1.74
N ILE A 50 4.12 -5.14 -2.76
CA ILE A 50 3.75 -3.87 -3.37
C ILE A 50 3.22 -4.08 -4.78
N SER A 51 2.21 -3.31 -5.14
CA SER A 51 1.61 -3.29 -6.46
C SER A 51 1.71 -1.89 -7.02
N THR A 52 2.25 -1.80 -8.24
CA THR A 52 2.41 -0.56 -8.99
C THR A 52 1.93 -0.80 -10.42
N ALA A 53 1.66 0.25 -11.16
CA ALA A 53 1.35 0.13 -12.58
C ALA A 53 2.02 1.27 -13.33
N ASP A 54 2.37 1.01 -14.58
CA ASP A 54 2.86 2.03 -15.49
C ASP A 54 1.72 3.01 -15.88
N ALA A 55 2.00 3.99 -16.74
CA ALA A 55 1.07 5.04 -17.15
C ALA A 55 -0.03 4.54 -18.10
N ILE A 56 0.15 3.38 -18.73
CA ILE A 56 -0.86 2.75 -19.59
C ILE A 56 -1.67 1.68 -18.85
N GLY A 57 -1.26 1.32 -17.64
CA GLY A 57 -1.97 0.42 -16.73
C GLY A 57 -1.44 -1.01 -16.69
N GLU A 58 -0.23 -1.28 -17.19
CA GLU A 58 0.43 -2.57 -17.01
C GLU A 58 0.93 -2.69 -15.56
N CYS A 59 0.39 -3.69 -14.85
CA CYS A 59 0.62 -3.84 -13.42
C CYS A 59 1.82 -4.75 -13.12
N ASP A 60 2.60 -4.39 -12.10
CA ASP A 60 3.60 -5.24 -11.46
C ASP A 60 3.25 -5.49 -9.99
N ALA A 61 3.58 -6.69 -9.50
CA ALA A 61 3.49 -7.03 -8.09
C ALA A 61 4.85 -7.59 -7.62
N SER A 62 5.45 -6.88 -6.67
CA SER A 62 6.81 -7.15 -6.21
C SER A 62 6.83 -7.43 -4.71
N PHE A 63 7.66 -8.40 -4.30
CA PHE A 63 7.91 -8.73 -2.90
C PHE A 63 9.10 -7.94 -2.36
N ARG A 64 8.92 -7.30 -1.20
CA ARG A 64 9.98 -6.60 -0.45
C ARG A 64 10.15 -7.27 0.89
N ALA A 65 11.40 -7.45 1.32
CA ALA A 65 11.73 -7.99 2.63
C ALA A 65 12.92 -7.28 3.25
N GLY A 66 12.95 -7.26 4.58
CA GLY A 66 13.99 -6.68 5.39
C GLY A 66 13.83 -7.13 6.84
N HIS A 67 14.64 -6.57 7.74
CA HIS A 67 14.41 -6.76 9.18
C HIS A 67 13.09 -6.10 9.60
N ALA A 68 12.49 -6.59 10.70
CA ALA A 68 11.30 -5.96 11.27
C ALA A 68 11.55 -4.45 11.45
N GLY A 69 10.62 -3.63 10.95
CA GLY A 69 10.73 -2.18 10.93
C GLY A 69 11.41 -1.59 9.70
N PHE A 70 11.73 -2.40 8.67
CA PHE A 70 12.26 -1.84 7.41
C PHE A 70 11.26 -0.95 6.67
N VAL A 71 9.95 -1.14 6.90
CA VAL A 71 8.93 -0.15 6.57
C VAL A 71 8.67 0.65 7.82
N GLU A 72 9.04 1.93 7.78
CA GLU A 72 8.88 2.85 8.90
C GLU A 72 7.58 3.66 8.73
N VAL A 73 6.97 3.97 9.87
CA VAL A 73 5.78 4.83 9.94
C VAL A 73 6.25 6.22 10.38
N LEU A 74 6.33 7.16 9.44
CA LEU A 74 6.72 8.54 9.73
C LEU A 74 5.59 9.29 10.44
N ASP A 75 4.36 9.07 9.99
CA ASP A 75 3.14 9.58 10.62
C ASP A 75 1.92 8.71 10.25
N GLU A 76 0.71 9.10 10.70
CA GLU A 76 -0.54 8.36 10.45
C GLU A 76 -0.92 8.22 8.96
N LYS A 77 -0.25 8.89 8.04
CA LYS A 77 -0.51 8.89 6.59
C LYS A 77 0.74 8.68 5.74
N THR A 78 1.91 8.58 6.37
CA THR A 78 3.19 8.54 5.66
C THR A 78 3.98 7.31 6.11
N LEU A 79 4.30 6.46 5.14
CA LEU A 79 5.23 5.34 5.28
C LEU A 79 6.48 5.62 4.46
N ILE A 80 7.62 5.13 4.92
CA ILE A 80 8.85 5.10 4.14
C ILE A 80 9.46 3.70 4.19
N PHE A 81 10.06 3.27 3.09
CA PHE A 81 10.78 2.01 3.02
C PHE A 81 11.95 2.13 2.04
N PRO A 82 13.06 1.42 2.28
CA PRO A 82 14.23 1.49 1.42
C PRO A 82 14.02 0.67 0.13
N GLU A 83 14.56 1.19 -0.97
CA GLU A 83 14.80 0.40 -2.18
C GLU A 83 16.17 -0.29 -2.07
N TYR A 84 16.16 -1.59 -1.80
CA TYR A 84 17.39 -2.39 -1.79
C TYR A 84 17.88 -2.69 -3.22
N ARG A 85 19.18 -2.92 -3.35
CA ARG A 85 19.79 -3.34 -4.62
C ARG A 85 19.17 -4.66 -5.11
N GLY A 86 18.33 -4.57 -6.13
CA GLY A 86 17.67 -5.71 -6.77
C GLY A 86 18.39 -6.24 -8.02
N ASN A 87 17.62 -6.85 -8.91
CA ASN A 87 18.05 -7.42 -10.20
C ASN A 87 18.28 -6.37 -11.31
N GLY A 88 18.10 -5.07 -11.01
CA GLY A 88 18.31 -3.97 -11.95
C GLY A 88 17.12 -3.65 -12.87
N ILE A 89 15.99 -4.38 -12.78
CA ILE A 89 14.79 -4.08 -13.58
C ILE A 89 14.16 -2.76 -13.12
N LEU A 90 14.21 -2.46 -11.82
CA LEU A 90 13.63 -1.25 -11.21
C LEU A 90 12.13 -1.08 -11.53
N ALA A 91 11.39 -2.18 -11.72
CA ALA A 91 10.00 -2.16 -12.17
C ALA A 91 9.11 -1.23 -11.33
N SER A 92 9.14 -1.38 -10.00
CA SER A 92 8.33 -0.54 -9.11
C SER A 92 8.73 0.94 -9.16
N MET A 93 10.02 1.26 -9.17
CA MET A 93 10.50 2.65 -9.26
C MET A 93 10.15 3.28 -10.60
N GLY A 94 10.33 2.54 -11.71
CA GLY A 94 9.95 2.97 -13.06
C GLY A 94 8.47 3.32 -13.12
N ASN A 95 7.62 2.39 -12.68
CA ASN A 95 6.17 2.60 -12.59
C ASN A 95 5.81 3.82 -11.73
N ILE A 96 6.38 3.96 -10.53
CA ILE A 96 6.12 5.09 -9.62
C ILE A 96 6.52 6.43 -10.26
N SER A 97 7.60 6.46 -11.04
CA SER A 97 8.08 7.69 -11.69
C SER A 97 7.11 8.25 -12.73
N GLU A 98 6.26 7.42 -13.32
CA GLU A 98 5.25 7.82 -14.31
C GLU A 98 3.80 7.77 -13.79
N ASN A 99 3.55 6.93 -12.79
CA ASN A 99 2.26 6.75 -12.15
C ASN A 99 2.45 6.51 -10.64
N PRO A 100 2.19 7.52 -9.79
CA PRO A 100 2.57 7.45 -8.38
C PRO A 100 1.69 6.52 -7.54
N HIS A 101 0.65 5.88 -8.10
CA HIS A 101 -0.25 5.04 -7.33
C HIS A 101 0.42 3.74 -6.90
N ILE A 102 0.31 3.43 -5.60
CA ILE A 102 0.86 2.22 -5.01
C ILE A 102 -0.20 1.54 -4.14
N GLY A 103 -0.24 0.21 -4.21
CA GLY A 103 -0.91 -0.63 -3.22
C GLY A 103 0.11 -1.45 -2.45
N MET A 104 -0.10 -1.61 -1.15
CA MET A 104 0.76 -2.41 -0.27
C MET A 104 -0.12 -3.40 0.49
N VAL A 105 0.35 -4.64 0.60
CA VAL A 105 -0.30 -5.69 1.38
C VAL A 105 0.71 -6.28 2.37
N PHE A 106 0.42 -6.07 3.64
CA PHE A 106 1.12 -6.66 4.77
C PHE A 106 0.33 -7.89 5.22
N ILE A 107 1.00 -9.04 5.35
CA ILE A 107 0.35 -10.30 5.72
C ILE A 107 1.16 -10.98 6.81
N ASP A 108 0.51 -11.28 7.92
CA ASP A 108 1.07 -12.17 8.94
C ASP A 108 0.47 -13.58 8.77
N PHE A 109 1.29 -14.48 8.25
CA PHE A 109 0.92 -15.88 8.00
C PHE A 109 0.97 -16.76 9.25
N TYR A 110 1.49 -16.27 10.37
CA TYR A 110 1.87 -17.12 11.50
C TYR A 110 1.04 -16.84 12.76
N GLN A 111 0.87 -15.57 13.14
CA GLN A 111 0.31 -15.24 14.46
C GLN A 111 -1.14 -14.78 14.38
N SER A 112 -1.41 -13.76 13.57
CA SER A 112 -2.66 -13.01 13.58
C SER A 112 -3.57 -13.32 12.39
N SER A 113 -3.05 -13.91 11.31
CA SER A 113 -3.76 -14.08 10.03
C SER A 113 -4.34 -12.77 9.48
N ILE A 114 -3.78 -11.62 9.89
CA ILE A 114 -4.20 -10.30 9.45
C ILE A 114 -3.60 -10.02 8.06
N GLY A 115 -4.45 -9.50 7.17
CA GLY A 115 -4.05 -8.87 5.92
C GLY A 115 -4.38 -7.38 5.97
N LEU A 116 -3.36 -6.53 6.12
CA LEU A 116 -3.52 -5.08 6.11
C LEU A 116 -3.19 -4.52 4.73
N HIS A 117 -4.16 -3.81 4.15
CA HIS A 117 -3.99 -3.09 2.89
C HIS A 117 -3.73 -1.62 3.14
N VAL A 118 -2.68 -1.08 2.52
CA VAL A 118 -2.37 0.35 2.53
C VAL A 118 -2.23 0.81 1.08
N ASN A 119 -3.07 1.75 0.66
CA ASN A 119 -3.05 2.29 -0.69
C ASN A 119 -2.81 3.79 -0.63
N GLY A 120 -2.04 4.31 -1.58
CA GLY A 120 -1.71 5.73 -1.59
C GLY A 120 -0.96 6.15 -2.83
N LYS A 121 -0.13 7.18 -2.65
CA LYS A 121 0.82 7.63 -3.64
C LYS A 121 2.23 7.49 -3.07
N ALA A 122 3.18 7.15 -3.94
CA ALA A 122 4.59 7.07 -3.60
C ALA A 122 5.38 8.13 -4.37
N GLU A 123 6.45 8.58 -3.74
CA GLU A 123 7.48 9.45 -4.31
C GLU A 123 8.84 8.81 -4.03
N ILE A 124 9.82 9.08 -4.90
CA ILE A 124 11.15 8.50 -4.81
C ILE A 124 12.09 9.59 -4.29
N PHE A 125 12.79 9.27 -3.21
CA PHE A 125 13.81 10.12 -2.60
C PHE A 125 15.17 9.46 -2.70
N SER A 126 16.20 10.25 -2.97
CA SER A 126 17.59 9.84 -2.76
C SER A 126 17.95 9.91 -1.27
N ASN A 127 19.05 9.27 -0.88
CA ASN A 127 19.51 9.37 0.51
C ASN A 127 19.90 10.80 0.85
N GLU A 128 20.46 11.55 -0.12
CA GLU A 128 20.81 12.95 0.04
C GLU A 128 19.58 13.83 0.31
N ASP A 129 18.42 13.50 -0.29
CA ASP A 129 17.18 14.23 -0.04
C ASP A 129 16.70 14.04 1.41
N LEU A 130 16.93 12.87 2.00
CA LEU A 130 16.52 12.54 3.37
C LEU A 130 17.47 13.10 4.44
N GLU A 131 18.73 13.35 4.10
CA GLU A 131 19.73 13.93 5.00
C GLU A 131 19.69 15.46 5.06
N SER A 132 18.95 16.11 4.15
CA SER A 132 18.92 17.57 4.00
C SER A 132 17.90 18.29 4.88
N ASP A 133 17.17 17.57 5.74
CA ASP A 133 16.17 18.09 6.70
C ASP A 133 16.66 18.10 8.16
#